data_AF-A0A4P2PUJ3-F1
#
_entry.id   AF-A0A4P2PUJ3-F1
#
_cell.length_a   1.000
_cell.length_b   1.000
_cell.length_c   1.000
_cell.angle_alpha   90.00
_cell.angle_beta   90.00
_cell.angle_gamma   90.00
#
_symmetry.space_group_name_H-M   'P 1'
#
loop_
_entity.id
_entity.type
_entity.pdbx_description
1 polymer ?
#
loop_
_entity_poly.entity_id
_entity_poly.type
_entity_poly.pdbx_seq_one_letter_code
_entity_poly.pdbx_strand_id
1 'polypeptide(L)'
;MSLRQRDYILRMIEQLAAAIGRIAGLRRAGDLTEAHRVLRETADGLFGPMRDMLDRVDAAGAATLLGDHEKIGAYAALCAEHAAILELQGRGAQAAAERLRALELHLEAVRRAPEDSPRAREGARALLGQVDVTRLPERYRALAAALD
;
A
#
# COMPACT_ATOMS: atom_id res chain seq x y z
N MET A 1 20.50 -9.36 4.61
CA MET A 1 19.58 -10.01 3.66
C MET A 1 20.37 -11.00 2.80
N SER A 2 19.83 -12.17 2.47
CA SER A 2 20.50 -13.11 1.55
C SER A 2 20.32 -12.69 0.08
N LEU A 3 21.21 -13.14 -0.81
CA LEU A 3 21.08 -12.88 -2.26
C LEU A 3 19.73 -13.35 -2.82
N ARG A 4 19.23 -14.51 -2.37
CA ARG A 4 17.93 -15.06 -2.77
C ARG A 4 16.76 -14.20 -2.29
N GLN A 5 16.84 -13.68 -1.07
CA GLN A 5 15.81 -12.77 -0.54
C GLN A 5 15.78 -11.46 -1.32
N ARG A 6 16.95 -10.91 -1.64
CA ARG A 6 17.07 -9.68 -2.43
C ARG A 6 16.48 -9.86 -3.83
N ASP A 7 16.82 -10.95 -4.51
CA ASP A 7 16.28 -11.29 -5.83
C ASP A 7 14.75 -11.44 -5.80
N TYR A 8 14.23 -12.14 -4.80
CA TYR A 8 12.78 -12.27 -4.59
C TYR A 8 12.10 -10.91 -4.42
N ILE A 9 12.65 -10.01 -3.59
CA ILE A 9 12.08 -8.68 -3.35
C ILE A 9 12.14 -7.81 -4.61
N LEU A 10 13.24 -7.86 -5.36
CA LEU A 10 13.35 -7.13 -6.63
C LEU A 10 12.28 -7.60 -7.63
N ARG A 11 12.10 -8.92 -7.76
CA ARG A 11 11.05 -9.49 -8.63
C ARG A 11 9.64 -9.09 -8.18
N MET A 12 9.39 -9.08 -6.87
CA MET A 12 8.12 -8.62 -6.29
C MET A 12 7.86 -7.15 -6.61
N ILE A 13 8.87 -6.30 -6.49
CA ILE A 13 8.80 -4.87 -6.82
C ILE A 13 8.47 -4.66 -8.31
N GLU A 14 9.13 -5.40 -9.20
CA GLU A 14 8.89 -5.31 -10.65
C GLU A 14 7.46 -5.74 -11.01
N GLN A 15 6.99 -6.85 -10.43
CA GLN A 15 5.62 -7.33 -10.61
C GLN A 15 4.59 -6.31 -10.10
N LEU A 16 4.84 -5.71 -8.94
CA LEU A 16 3.98 -4.66 -8.40
C LEU A 16 3.94 -3.43 -9.30
N ALA A 17 5.09 -2.94 -9.77
CA ALA A 17 5.15 -1.75 -10.64
C ALA A 17 4.37 -1.98 -11.95
N ALA A 18 4.53 -3.15 -12.57
CA ALA A 18 3.78 -3.52 -13.76
C ALA A 18 2.26 -3.58 -13.50
N ALA A 19 1.86 -4.16 -12.36
CA ALA A 19 0.45 -4.23 -11.97
C ALA A 19 -0.15 -2.85 -11.72
N ILE A 20 0.54 -1.97 -10.97
CA ILE A 20 0.09 -0.60 -10.72
C ILE A 20 -0.09 0.17 -12.04
N GLY A 21 0.88 0.07 -12.96
CA GLY A 21 0.78 0.68 -14.29
C GLY A 21 -0.45 0.21 -15.06
N ARG A 22 -0.75 -1.10 -15.03
CA ARG A 22 -1.95 -1.68 -15.65
C ARG A 22 -3.24 -1.19 -14.98
N ILE A 23 -3.30 -1.19 -13.66
CA ILE A 23 -4.46 -0.71 -12.88
C ILE A 23 -4.74 0.76 -13.19
N ALA A 24 -3.70 1.61 -13.21
CA ALA A 24 -3.84 3.02 -13.55
C ALA A 24 -4.36 3.21 -14.98
N GLY A 25 -3.89 2.41 -15.95
CA GLY A 25 -4.42 2.41 -17.31
C GLY A 25 -5.91 2.06 -17.39
N LEU A 26 -6.31 0.97 -16.73
CA LEU A 26 -7.71 0.50 -16.69
C LEU A 26 -8.63 1.53 -16.01
N ARG A 27 -8.19 2.13 -14.91
CA ARG A 27 -8.93 3.21 -14.24
C ARG A 27 -9.19 4.40 -15.15
N ARG A 28 -8.19 4.84 -15.93
CA ARG A 28 -8.36 5.95 -16.89
C ARG A 28 -9.33 5.58 -18.03
N ALA A 29 -9.38 4.31 -18.40
CA ALA A 29 -10.34 3.80 -19.39
C ALA A 29 -11.75 3.59 -18.82
N GLY A 30 -11.95 3.76 -17.51
CA GLY A 30 -13.21 3.51 -16.82
C GLY A 30 -13.52 2.03 -16.58
N ASP A 31 -12.59 1.12 -16.89
CA ASP A 31 -12.76 -0.32 -16.68
C ASP A 31 -12.41 -0.71 -15.23
N LEU A 32 -13.26 -0.26 -14.30
CA LEU A 32 -13.04 -0.40 -12.86
C LEU A 32 -13.16 -1.86 -12.38
N THR A 33 -13.97 -2.68 -13.07
CA THR A 33 -14.13 -4.09 -12.75
C THR A 33 -12.84 -4.85 -13.04
N GLU A 34 -12.26 -4.64 -14.21
CA GLU A 34 -10.99 -5.26 -14.59
C GLU A 34 -9.83 -4.70 -13.75
N ALA A 35 -9.84 -3.40 -13.44
CA ALA A 35 -8.85 -2.81 -12.52
C ALA A 35 -8.87 -3.49 -11.15
N HIS A 36 -10.07 -3.73 -10.61
CA HIS A 36 -10.23 -4.43 -9.33
C HIS A 36 -9.80 -5.90 -9.42
N ARG A 37 -10.07 -6.59 -10.53
CA ARG A 37 -9.61 -7.96 -10.76
C ARG A 37 -8.09 -8.06 -10.77
N VAL A 38 -7.41 -7.20 -11.54
CA VAL A 38 -5.93 -7.16 -11.61
C VAL A 38 -5.33 -6.86 -10.24
N LEU A 39 -5.95 -5.95 -9.47
CA LEU A 39 -5.52 -5.65 -8.11
C LEU A 39 -5.57 -6.88 -7.21
N ARG A 40 -6.69 -7.61 -7.23
CA ARG A 40 -6.87 -8.82 -6.43
C ARG A 40 -5.87 -9.91 -6.82
N GLU A 41 -5.72 -10.18 -8.12
CA GLU A 41 -4.78 -11.18 -8.62
C GLU A 41 -3.32 -10.84 -8.28
N THR A 42 -2.97 -9.56 -8.32
CA THR A 42 -1.64 -9.09 -7.91
C THR A 42 -1.44 -9.31 -6.42
N ALA A 43 -2.41 -8.94 -5.59
CA ALA A 43 -2.36 -9.15 -4.16
C ALA A 43 -2.22 -10.64 -3.79
N ASP A 44 -3.03 -11.49 -4.40
CA ASP A 44 -3.01 -12.95 -4.19
C ASP A 44 -1.67 -13.55 -4.68
N GLY A 45 -1.14 -13.07 -5.81
CA GLY A 45 0.15 -13.54 -6.33
C GLY A 45 1.35 -13.14 -5.47
N LEU A 46 1.35 -11.93 -4.91
CA LEU A 46 2.47 -11.42 -4.10
C LEU A 46 2.44 -11.90 -2.66
N PHE A 47 1.26 -11.94 -2.03
CA PHE A 47 1.11 -12.24 -0.60
C PHE A 47 0.53 -13.64 -0.33
N GLY A 48 -0.03 -14.29 -1.36
CA GLY A 48 -0.52 -15.66 -1.27
C GLY A 48 -1.53 -15.83 -0.14
N PRO A 49 -1.45 -16.94 0.62
CA PRO A 49 -2.36 -17.23 1.72
C PRO A 49 -2.37 -16.18 2.85
N MET A 50 -1.31 -15.36 2.95
CA MET A 50 -1.25 -14.32 3.98
C MET A 50 -2.19 -13.16 3.69
N ARG A 51 -2.66 -12.97 2.45
CA ARG A 51 -3.48 -11.83 2.04
C ARG A 51 -4.71 -11.65 2.93
N ASP A 52 -5.47 -12.72 3.18
CA ASP A 52 -6.66 -12.69 4.01
C ASP A 52 -6.36 -12.26 5.46
N MET A 53 -5.20 -12.65 5.98
CA MET A 53 -4.78 -12.26 7.32
C MET A 53 -4.36 -10.79 7.36
N LEU A 54 -3.63 -10.33 6.33
CA LEU A 54 -3.24 -8.93 6.20
C LEU A 54 -4.47 -8.03 6.22
N ASP A 55 -5.51 -8.35 5.44
CA ASP A 55 -6.74 -7.57 5.33
C ASP A 55 -7.53 -7.47 6.65
N ARG A 56 -7.31 -8.40 7.60
CA ARG A 56 -8.03 -8.45 8.89
C ARG A 56 -7.31 -7.75 10.04
N VAL A 57 -6.00 -7.54 9.92
CA VAL A 57 -5.20 -6.90 10.98
C VAL A 57 -4.99 -5.42 10.70
N ASP A 58 -4.65 -4.65 11.73
CA ASP A 58 -4.24 -3.25 11.59
C ASP A 58 -2.89 -3.12 10.90
N ALA A 59 -2.46 -1.89 10.58
CA ALA A 59 -1.21 -1.67 9.88
C ALA A 59 0.04 -2.16 10.66
N ALA A 60 0.02 -2.16 12.01
CA ALA A 60 1.14 -2.71 12.80
C ALA A 60 1.19 -4.23 12.73
N GLY A 61 0.03 -4.88 12.85
CA GLY A 61 -0.10 -6.32 12.70
C GLY A 61 0.34 -6.76 11.32
N ALA A 62 -0.12 -6.07 10.26
CA ALA A 62 0.28 -6.35 8.89
C ALA A 62 1.80 -6.18 8.71
N ALA A 63 2.38 -5.11 9.25
CA ALA A 63 3.81 -4.90 9.22
C ALA A 63 4.58 -6.03 9.92
N THR A 64 4.07 -6.50 11.07
CA THR A 64 4.67 -7.61 11.83
C THR A 64 4.65 -8.90 11.02
N LEU A 65 3.54 -9.22 10.36
CA LEU A 65 3.42 -10.40 9.50
C LEU A 65 4.33 -10.34 8.27
N LEU A 66 4.43 -9.18 7.62
CA LEU A 66 5.25 -9.01 6.41
C LEU A 66 6.75 -9.02 6.71
N GLY A 67 7.15 -8.54 7.89
CA GLY A 67 8.53 -8.60 8.40
C GLY A 67 9.56 -7.71 7.69
N ASP A 68 9.24 -7.20 6.50
CA ASP A 68 10.17 -6.50 5.61
C ASP A 68 9.55 -5.19 5.07
N HIS A 69 10.30 -4.09 5.09
CA HIS A 69 9.80 -2.76 4.73
C HIS A 69 9.38 -2.64 3.26
N GLU A 70 10.03 -3.35 2.32
CA GLU A 70 9.64 -3.36 0.91
C GLU A 70 8.32 -4.09 0.72
N LYS A 71 8.10 -5.20 1.44
CA LYS A 71 6.80 -5.90 1.42
C LYS A 71 5.68 -5.05 1.99
N ILE A 72 5.96 -4.31 3.06
CA ILE A 72 4.98 -3.39 3.67
C ILE A 72 4.63 -2.28 2.70
N GLY A 73 5.64 -1.65 2.07
CA GLY A 73 5.44 -0.63 1.05
C GLY A 73 4.67 -1.16 -0.16
N ALA A 74 4.93 -2.40 -0.58
CA ALA A 74 4.23 -3.05 -1.67
C ALA A 74 2.73 -3.25 -1.36
N TYR A 75 2.41 -3.74 -0.17
CA TYR A 75 1.02 -3.93 0.25
C TYR A 75 0.31 -2.58 0.42
N ALA A 76 0.99 -1.57 0.97
CA ALA A 76 0.48 -0.21 1.08
C ALA A 76 0.10 0.39 -0.29
N ALA A 77 0.95 0.20 -1.30
CA ALA A 77 0.69 0.69 -2.66
C ALA A 77 -0.55 0.03 -3.29
N LEU A 78 -0.77 -1.27 -3.06
CA LEU A 78 -2.01 -1.94 -3.48
C LEU A 78 -3.24 -1.39 -2.76
N CYS A 79 -3.16 -1.12 -1.45
CA CYS A 79 -4.26 -0.48 -0.73
C CYS A 79 -4.55 0.92 -1.31
N ALA A 80 -3.53 1.71 -1.66
CA ALA A 80 -3.73 3.03 -2.28
C ALA A 80 -4.46 2.94 -3.64
N GLU A 81 -4.08 1.98 -4.48
CA GLU A 81 -4.79 1.74 -5.75
C GLU A 81 -6.23 1.26 -5.54
N HIS A 82 -6.46 0.39 -4.54
CA HIS A 82 -7.80 -0.07 -4.19
C HIS A 82 -8.69 1.09 -3.75
N ALA A 83 -8.15 1.98 -2.91
CA ALA A 83 -8.83 3.19 -2.46
C ALA A 83 -9.29 4.05 -3.63
N ALA A 84 -8.42 4.20 -4.63
CA ALA A 84 -8.72 5.03 -5.79
C ALA A 84 -9.70 4.37 -6.78
N ILE A 85 -9.72 3.04 -6.87
CA ILE A 85 -10.79 2.29 -7.57
C ILE A 85 -12.13 2.51 -6.84
N LEU A 86 -12.16 2.36 -5.52
CA LEU A 86 -13.37 2.55 -4.71
C LEU A 86 -13.94 3.97 -4.87
N GLU A 87 -13.07 4.98 -4.92
CA GLU A 87 -13.47 6.37 -5.16
C GLU A 87 -14.19 6.51 -6.51
N LEU A 88 -13.60 5.97 -7.58
CA LEU A 88 -14.18 6.02 -8.93
C LEU A 88 -15.48 5.20 -9.03
N GLN A 89 -15.68 4.21 -8.17
CA GLN A 89 -16.94 3.46 -8.03
C GLN A 89 -18.01 4.21 -7.20
N GLY A 90 -17.74 5.41 -6.71
CA GLY A 90 -18.65 6.17 -5.85
C GLY A 90 -18.70 5.68 -4.40
N ARG A 91 -17.74 4.83 -3.98
CA ARG A 91 -17.67 4.21 -2.65
C ARG A 91 -16.78 5.01 -1.70
N GLY A 92 -17.00 6.32 -1.62
CA GLY A 92 -16.09 7.28 -0.98
C GLY A 92 -15.75 6.98 0.49
N ALA A 93 -16.70 6.49 1.29
CA ALA A 93 -16.43 6.13 2.69
C ALA A 93 -15.41 4.97 2.82
N GLN A 94 -15.52 3.97 1.93
CA GLN A 94 -14.59 2.85 1.89
C GLN A 94 -13.25 3.27 1.29
N ALA A 95 -13.26 4.13 0.26
CA ALA A 95 -12.05 4.73 -0.29
C ALA A 95 -11.27 5.52 0.77
N ALA A 96 -11.95 6.32 1.60
CA ALA A 96 -11.30 7.07 2.68
C ALA A 96 -10.67 6.15 3.74
N ALA A 97 -11.36 5.08 4.13
CA ALA A 97 -10.82 4.09 5.06
C ALA A 97 -9.58 3.37 4.49
N GLU A 98 -9.64 3.00 3.20
CA GLU A 98 -8.55 2.32 2.51
C GLU A 98 -7.34 3.26 2.29
N ARG A 99 -7.57 4.56 2.01
CA ARG A 99 -6.51 5.58 1.94
C ARG A 99 -5.80 5.76 3.29
N LEU A 100 -6.56 5.83 4.38
CA LEU A 100 -6.00 5.91 5.73
C LEU A 100 -5.13 4.67 6.01
N ARG A 101 -5.63 3.47 5.72
CA ARG A 101 -4.87 2.22 5.88
C ARG A 101 -3.59 2.20 5.04
N ALA A 102 -3.65 2.62 3.78
CA ALA A 102 -2.48 2.72 2.91
C ALA A 102 -1.42 3.67 3.48
N LEU A 103 -1.85 4.84 3.99
CA LEU A 103 -0.97 5.80 4.65
C LEU A 103 -0.29 5.19 5.88
N GLU A 104 -1.07 4.56 6.77
CA GLU A 104 -0.53 3.89 7.96
C GLU A 104 0.51 2.81 7.62
N LEU A 105 0.28 2.02 6.57
CA LEU A 105 1.23 1.01 6.09
C LEU A 105 2.49 1.63 5.51
N HIS A 106 2.38 2.69 4.70
CA HIS A 106 3.56 3.42 4.22
C HIS A 106 4.39 3.99 5.38
N LEU A 107 3.72 4.54 6.40
CA LEU A 107 4.38 5.04 7.61
C LEU A 107 5.06 3.90 8.40
N GLU A 108 4.49 2.69 8.46
CA GLU A 108 5.19 1.53 9.05
C GLU A 108 6.45 1.13 8.28
N ALA A 109 6.40 1.13 6.95
CA ALA A 109 7.57 0.86 6.13
C ALA A 109 8.68 1.88 6.40
N VAL A 110 8.34 3.17 6.40
CA VAL A 110 9.29 4.26 6.72
C VAL A 110 9.83 4.12 8.14
N ARG A 111 8.99 3.82 9.13
CA ARG A 111 9.42 3.66 10.52
C ARG A 111 10.43 2.53 10.71
N ARG A 112 10.31 1.45 9.93
CA ARG A 112 11.20 0.27 10.02
C ARG A 112 12.53 0.45 9.29
N ALA A 113 12.52 1.18 8.19
CA ALA A 113 13.72 1.48 7.43
C ALA A 113 13.68 2.96 7.00
N PRO A 114 13.98 3.89 7.93
CA PRO A 114 13.89 5.32 7.65
C PRO A 114 14.72 5.69 6.42
N GLU A 115 16.00 5.32 6.38
CA GLU A 115 16.90 5.73 5.30
C GLU A 115 16.64 4.99 3.98
N ASP A 116 16.13 3.76 4.04
CA ASP A 116 16.02 2.85 2.88
C ASP A 116 14.59 2.68 2.32
N SER A 117 13.66 3.58 2.64
CA SER A 117 12.26 3.49 2.17
C SER A 117 11.79 4.66 1.30
N PRO A 118 12.48 5.02 0.19
CA PRO A 118 12.11 6.18 -0.63
C PRO A 118 10.71 6.07 -1.22
N ARG A 119 10.32 4.88 -1.73
CA ARG A 119 8.97 4.65 -2.28
C ARG A 119 7.87 4.74 -1.23
N ALA A 120 8.13 4.26 -0.01
CA ALA A 120 7.15 4.37 1.06
C ALA A 120 6.97 5.82 1.51
N ARG A 121 8.06 6.61 1.54
CA ARG A 121 7.96 8.06 1.79
C ARG A 121 7.16 8.77 0.71
N GLU A 122 7.42 8.47 -0.56
CA GLU A 122 6.67 9.02 -1.68
C GLU A 122 5.18 8.67 -1.62
N GLY A 123 4.85 7.39 -1.37
CA GLY A 123 3.48 6.93 -1.20
C GLY A 123 2.77 7.59 -0.01
N ALA A 124 3.46 7.74 1.13
CA ALA A 124 2.92 8.47 2.28
C ALA A 124 2.63 9.94 1.91
N ARG A 125 3.58 10.65 1.30
CA ARG A 125 3.40 12.05 0.86
C ARG A 125 2.22 12.22 -0.09
N ALA A 126 2.08 11.32 -1.06
CA ALA A 126 0.96 11.36 -2.00
C ALA A 126 -0.41 11.25 -1.30
N LEU A 127 -0.48 10.57 -0.15
CA LEU A 127 -1.72 10.36 0.61
C LEU A 127 -1.98 11.40 1.70
N LEU A 128 -0.96 12.11 2.21
CA LEU A 128 -1.13 13.09 3.30
C LEU A 128 -2.16 14.18 2.96
N GLY A 129 -2.17 14.67 1.71
CA GLY A 129 -3.17 15.64 1.24
C GLY A 129 -4.58 15.08 1.01
N GLN A 130 -4.78 13.77 1.16
CA GLN A 130 -6.04 13.07 0.85
C GLN A 130 -6.67 12.40 2.08
N VAL A 131 -5.99 12.45 3.23
CA VAL A 131 -6.39 11.79 4.47
C VAL A 131 -6.51 12.85 5.56
N ASP A 132 -7.57 12.74 6.37
CA ASP A 132 -7.67 13.51 7.60
C ASP A 132 -6.65 12.98 8.62
N VAL A 133 -5.52 13.67 8.74
CA VAL A 133 -4.39 13.30 9.61
C VAL A 133 -4.77 13.25 11.10
N THR A 134 -5.87 13.87 11.52
CA THR A 134 -6.35 13.76 12.90
C THR A 134 -6.82 12.35 13.25
N ARG A 135 -7.23 11.59 12.23
CA ARG A 135 -7.65 10.19 12.34
C ARG A 135 -6.49 9.21 12.44
N LEU A 136 -5.25 9.67 12.21
CA LEU A 136 -4.08 8.82 12.39
C LEU A 136 -3.88 8.47 13.87
N PRO A 137 -3.57 7.19 14.17
CA PRO A 137 -3.05 6.78 15.47
C PRO A 137 -1.85 7.63 15.90
N GLU A 138 -1.73 7.89 17.21
CA GLU A 138 -0.69 8.77 17.78
C GLU A 138 0.73 8.40 17.31
N ARG A 139 1.02 7.10 17.20
CA ARG A 139 2.33 6.57 16.76
C ARG A 139 2.78 7.04 15.37
N TYR A 140 1.84 7.51 14.55
CA TYR A 140 2.10 7.93 13.18
C TYR A 140 2.15 9.44 12.99
N ARG A 141 1.59 10.22 13.92
CA ARG A 141 1.42 11.67 13.75
C ARG A 141 2.75 12.41 13.61
N ALA A 142 3.73 12.06 14.45
CA ALA A 142 5.06 12.67 14.38
C ALA A 142 5.77 12.36 13.05
N LEU A 143 5.61 11.13 12.53
CA LEU A 143 6.23 10.73 11.27
C LEU A 143 5.50 11.35 10.08
N ALA A 144 4.17 11.43 10.12
CA ALA A 144 3.37 12.11 9.11
C ALA A 144 3.74 13.60 9.01
N ALA A 145 3.86 14.29 10.16
CA ALA A 145 4.25 15.70 10.22
C ALA A 145 5.69 15.97 9.72
N ALA A 146 6.58 14.97 9.77
CA ALA A 146 7.93 15.10 9.24
C ALA A 146 8.01 14.85 7.72
N LEU A 147 6.93 14.39 7.09
CA LEU A 147 6.86 14.06 5.67
C LEU A 147 6.05 15.08 4.85
N ASP A 148 5.15 15.81 5.50
CA ASP A 148 4.41 16.98 4.98
C ASP A 148 5.36 18.16 4.69
#